data_AF-A0A3C0IQL3-F1
#
_entry.id   AF-A0A3C0IQL3-F1
#
_cell.length_a   1.000
_cell.length_b   1.000
_cell.length_c   1.000
_cell.angle_alpha   90.00
_cell.angle_beta   90.00
_cell.angle_gamma   90.00
#
_symmetry.space_group_name_H-M   'P 1'
#
loop_
_entity.id
_entity.type
_entity.pdbx_description
1 polymer ?
#
loop_
_entity_poly.entity_id
_entity_poly.type
_entity_poly.pdbx_seq_one_letter_code
_entity_poly.pdbx_strand_id
1 'polypeptide(L)'
;MAGNSIGLWLRKWIKRLLITINLLVALAFLASCASPFIPPQSSIGWVFGMLALALPYLTTLLVFSVFFWLTIKPIWVLLPLLSLVIGYAQIRNTWGFTASSPKSKQKPSLRVAHWNVHSLTGISKNKERKQLARTEIARALKETGAQILCLQEFNHRYNEPGSRADNLGLFTDTYPYYHFSKDFTRDSGNYASGCILFSKYPILASGKIPFRGKNPESVIFIDVLLPQGDTVRIHTTHMQSFKFAERDYVDIEKIKLTADLVDGLTKLDKLQ
;
A
#
# COMPACT_ATOMS: atom_id res chain seq x y z
N MET A 1 -45.44 -28.61 -32.37
CA MET A 1 -44.56 -27.62 -33.06
C MET A 1 -44.10 -26.44 -32.17
N ALA A 2 -44.57 -26.29 -30.92
CA ALA A 2 -44.19 -25.17 -30.05
C ALA A 2 -42.85 -25.31 -29.29
N GLY A 3 -42.30 -26.52 -29.15
CA GLY A 3 -41.05 -26.75 -28.38
C GLY A 3 -39.77 -26.21 -29.06
N ASN A 4 -39.73 -26.16 -30.40
CA ASN A 4 -38.55 -25.70 -31.15
C ASN A 4 -38.40 -24.17 -31.15
N SER A 5 -39.49 -23.40 -31.07
CA SER A 5 -39.42 -21.93 -31.09
C SER A 5 -38.86 -21.36 -29.79
N ILE A 6 -39.23 -21.95 -28.65
CA ILE A 6 -38.76 -21.55 -27.32
C ILE A 6 -37.25 -21.79 -27.17
N GLY A 7 -36.75 -22.96 -27.61
CA GLY A 7 -35.31 -23.27 -27.57
C GLY A 7 -34.46 -22.36 -28.46
N LEU A 8 -34.96 -22.00 -29.65
CA LEU A 8 -34.27 -21.06 -30.55
C LEU A 8 -34.26 -19.63 -29.99
N TRP A 9 -35.35 -19.20 -29.37
CA TRP A 9 -35.44 -17.91 -28.71
C TRP A 9 -34.46 -17.82 -27.54
N LEU A 10 -34.46 -18.83 -26.66
CA LEU A 10 -33.56 -18.89 -25.50
C LEU A 10 -32.08 -18.83 -25.90
N ARG A 11 -31.68 -19.59 -26.93
CA ARG A 11 -30.31 -19.56 -27.47
C ARG A 11 -29.91 -18.18 -27.98
N LYS A 12 -30.82 -17.46 -28.65
CA LYS A 12 -30.57 -16.08 -29.13
C LYS A 12 -30.40 -15.11 -27.96
N TRP A 13 -31.21 -15.23 -26.91
CA TRP A 13 -31.09 -14.40 -25.71
C TRP A 13 -29.81 -14.64 -24.93
N ILE A 14 -29.47 -15.91 -24.66
CA ILE A 14 -28.21 -16.27 -23.99
C ILE A 14 -27.02 -15.73 -24.76
N LYS A 15 -27.01 -15.89 -26.10
CA LYS A 15 -25.93 -15.34 -26.94
C LYS A 15 -25.82 -13.82 -26.82
N ARG A 16 -26.95 -13.10 -26.88
CA ARG A 16 -26.96 -11.63 -26.73
C ARG A 16 -26.43 -11.22 -25.37
N LEU A 17 -26.88 -11.89 -24.30
CA LEU A 17 -26.43 -11.65 -22.93
C LEU A 17 -24.90 -11.83 -22.80
N LEU A 18 -24.36 -12.94 -23.32
CA LEU A 18 -22.92 -13.23 -23.27
C LEU A 18 -22.09 -12.19 -24.03
N ILE A 19 -22.57 -11.74 -25.20
CA ILE A 19 -21.89 -10.68 -25.97
C ILE A 19 -21.93 -9.36 -25.22
N THR A 20 -23.08 -9.00 -24.63
CA THR A 20 -23.23 -7.78 -23.84
C THR A 20 -22.31 -7.80 -22.63
N ILE A 21 -22.24 -8.91 -21.89
CA ILE A 21 -21.33 -9.06 -20.75
C ILE A 21 -19.88 -8.88 -21.21
N ASN A 22 -19.47 -9.58 -22.28
CA ASN A 22 -18.12 -9.47 -22.82
C ASN A 22 -17.76 -8.03 -23.22
N LEU A 23 -18.71 -7.29 -23.80
CA LEU A 23 -18.54 -5.88 -24.13
C LEU A 23 -18.40 -5.01 -22.88
N LEU A 24 -19.23 -5.20 -21.86
CA LEU A 24 -19.13 -4.44 -20.61
C LEU A 24 -17.80 -4.69 -19.89
N VAL A 25 -17.32 -5.93 -19.88
CA VAL A 25 -16.01 -6.28 -19.31
C VAL A 25 -14.88 -5.62 -20.09
N ALA A 26 -14.93 -5.65 -21.42
CA ALA A 26 -13.94 -4.98 -22.27
C ALA A 26 -13.91 -3.46 -22.02
N LEU A 27 -15.07 -2.81 -21.94
CA LEU A 27 -15.18 -1.38 -21.64
C LEU A 27 -14.66 -1.05 -20.24
N ALA A 28 -15.02 -1.84 -19.23
CA ALA A 28 -14.53 -1.66 -17.87
C ALA A 28 -13.00 -1.84 -17.77
N PHE A 29 -12.44 -2.81 -18.50
CA PHE A 29 -11.01 -3.03 -18.61
C PHE A 29 -10.29 -1.85 -19.26
N LEU A 30 -10.81 -1.34 -20.38
CA LEU A 30 -10.22 -0.19 -21.07
C LEU A 30 -10.32 1.10 -20.23
N ALA A 31 -11.44 1.29 -19.51
CA ALA A 31 -11.59 2.39 -18.57
C ALA A 31 -10.59 2.26 -17.40
N SER A 32 -10.40 1.05 -16.87
CA SER A 32 -9.36 0.76 -15.87
C SER A 32 -7.96 1.12 -16.40
N CYS A 33 -7.66 0.80 -17.65
CA CYS A 33 -6.39 1.15 -18.29
C CYS A 33 -6.16 2.65 -18.44
N ALA A 34 -7.23 3.45 -18.46
CA ALA A 34 -7.16 4.91 -18.54
C ALA A 34 -6.93 5.59 -17.18
N SER A 35 -6.98 4.85 -16.07
CA SER A 35 -6.81 5.39 -14.71
C SER A 35 -5.57 6.27 -14.51
N PRO A 36 -4.38 5.96 -15.08
CA PRO A 36 -3.20 6.81 -14.93
C PRO A 36 -3.34 8.22 -15.54
N PHE A 37 -4.31 8.43 -16.43
CA PHE A 37 -4.55 9.72 -17.10
C PHE A 37 -5.63 10.56 -16.41
N ILE A 38 -6.30 10.01 -15.40
CA ILE A 38 -7.40 10.69 -14.68
C ILE A 38 -6.87 11.23 -13.35
N PRO A 39 -6.92 12.56 -13.12
CA PRO A 39 -6.54 13.13 -11.83
C PRO A 39 -7.39 12.55 -10.69
N PRO A 40 -6.80 12.05 -9.60
CA PRO A 40 -7.54 11.48 -8.47
C PRO A 40 -8.52 12.47 -7.83
N GLN A 41 -8.25 13.77 -7.93
CA GLN A 41 -9.08 14.85 -7.38
C GLN A 41 -10.28 15.21 -8.25
N SER A 42 -10.38 14.66 -9.46
CA SER A 42 -11.53 14.88 -10.34
C SER A 42 -12.79 14.21 -9.79
N SER A 43 -13.98 14.69 -10.18
CA SER A 43 -15.27 14.13 -9.75
C SER A 43 -15.44 12.64 -10.07
N ILE A 44 -14.74 12.14 -11.09
CA ILE A 44 -14.78 10.73 -11.52
C ILE A 44 -13.56 9.93 -11.04
N GLY A 45 -12.57 10.57 -10.42
CA GLY A 45 -11.28 9.96 -10.08
C GLY A 45 -11.41 8.74 -9.18
N TRP A 46 -12.37 8.76 -8.25
CA TRP A 46 -12.65 7.62 -7.36
C TRP A 46 -13.12 6.37 -8.14
N VAL A 47 -13.95 6.54 -9.19
CA VAL A 47 -14.43 5.43 -10.04
C VAL A 47 -13.26 4.79 -10.78
N PHE A 48 -12.39 5.59 -11.38
CA PHE A 48 -11.21 5.10 -12.09
C PHE A 48 -10.17 4.48 -11.14
N GLY A 49 -10.09 4.95 -9.90
CA GLY A 49 -9.31 4.32 -8.84
C GLY A 49 -9.83 2.92 -8.49
N MET A 50 -11.15 2.76 -8.34
CA MET A 50 -11.77 1.45 -8.11
C MET A 50 -11.61 0.51 -9.30
N LEU A 51 -11.76 1.03 -10.53
CA LEU A 51 -11.56 0.25 -11.75
C LEU A 51 -10.11 -0.22 -11.89
N ALA A 52 -9.12 0.62 -11.54
CA ALA A 52 -7.71 0.24 -11.53
C ALA A 52 -7.44 -0.95 -10.59
N LEU A 53 -8.09 -0.96 -9.42
CA LEU A 53 -8.01 -2.09 -8.49
C LEU A 53 -8.63 -3.36 -9.07
N ALA A 54 -9.66 -3.23 -9.92
CA ALA A 54 -10.31 -4.35 -10.61
C ALA A 54 -9.53 -4.88 -11.83
N LEU A 55 -8.49 -4.18 -12.31
CA LEU A 55 -7.73 -4.55 -13.51
C LEU A 55 -7.28 -6.03 -13.55
N PRO A 56 -6.70 -6.63 -12.48
CA PRO A 56 -6.25 -8.02 -12.56
C PRO A 56 -7.39 -9.01 -12.81
N TYR A 57 -8.56 -8.76 -12.22
CA TYR A 57 -9.75 -9.58 -12.40
C TYR A 57 -10.36 -9.40 -13.80
N LEU A 58 -10.43 -8.15 -14.28
CA LEU A 58 -10.95 -7.83 -15.62
C LEU A 58 -10.08 -8.46 -16.72
N THR A 59 -8.76 -8.38 -16.59
CA THR A 59 -7.82 -9.06 -17.51
C THR A 59 -8.05 -10.56 -17.51
N THR A 60 -8.17 -11.18 -16.32
CA THR A 60 -8.41 -12.62 -16.19
C THR A 60 -9.71 -13.04 -16.88
N LEU A 61 -10.77 -12.26 -16.70
CA LEU A 61 -12.06 -12.48 -17.35
C LEU A 61 -11.99 -12.33 -18.87
N LEU A 62 -11.22 -11.37 -19.38
CA LEU A 62 -10.99 -11.22 -20.83
C LEU A 62 -10.16 -12.38 -21.40
N VAL A 63 -9.14 -12.86 -20.69
CA VAL A 63 -8.35 -14.04 -21.09
C VAL A 63 -9.25 -15.28 -21.17
N PHE A 64 -10.09 -15.53 -20.16
CA PHE A 64 -11.08 -16.60 -20.23
C PHE A 64 -12.10 -16.39 -21.36
N SER A 65 -12.50 -15.14 -21.62
CA SER A 65 -13.40 -14.82 -22.72
C SER A 65 -12.78 -15.13 -24.08
N VAL A 66 -11.46 -14.95 -24.27
CA VAL A 66 -10.74 -15.38 -25.48
C VAL A 66 -10.90 -16.89 -25.69
N PHE A 67 -10.58 -17.70 -24.67
CA PHE A 67 -10.69 -19.16 -24.78
C PHE A 67 -12.14 -19.63 -24.97
N PHE A 68 -13.09 -19.00 -24.28
CA PHE A 68 -14.52 -19.28 -24.43
C PHE A 68 -15.02 -19.01 -25.85
N TRP A 69 -14.69 -17.85 -26.43
CA TRP A 69 -15.16 -17.51 -27.77
C TRP A 69 -14.45 -18.29 -28.88
N LEU A 70 -13.22 -18.77 -28.66
CA LEU A 70 -12.53 -19.67 -29.58
C LEU A 70 -13.30 -20.98 -29.79
N THR A 71 -13.96 -21.52 -28.75
CA THR A 71 -14.71 -22.79 -28.86
C THR A 71 -16.14 -22.60 -29.37
N ILE A 72 -16.77 -21.47 -29.08
CA ILE A 72 -18.17 -21.21 -29.45
C ILE A 72 -18.31 -20.54 -30.82
N LYS A 73 -17.68 -19.37 -31.00
CA LYS A 73 -17.71 -18.58 -32.25
C LYS A 73 -16.49 -17.66 -32.33
N PRO A 74 -15.43 -18.06 -33.06
CA PRO A 74 -14.13 -17.39 -33.08
C PRO A 74 -14.16 -15.90 -33.42
N ILE A 75 -15.14 -15.43 -34.18
CA ILE A 75 -15.25 -14.00 -34.52
C ILE A 75 -15.37 -13.08 -33.28
N TRP A 76 -15.94 -13.57 -32.18
CA TRP A 76 -16.11 -12.80 -30.94
C TRP A 76 -14.85 -12.73 -30.09
N VAL A 77 -13.79 -13.46 -30.45
CA VAL A 77 -12.47 -13.38 -29.81
C VAL A 77 -11.82 -12.02 -30.06
N LEU A 78 -12.14 -11.37 -31.18
CA LEU A 78 -11.55 -10.09 -31.55
C LEU A 78 -11.73 -9.02 -30.49
N LEU A 79 -12.88 -8.96 -29.83
CA LEU A 79 -13.17 -7.95 -28.81
C LEU A 79 -12.29 -8.08 -27.55
N PRO A 80 -12.26 -9.22 -26.84
CA PRO A 80 -11.38 -9.38 -25.68
C PRO A 80 -9.91 -9.36 -26.08
N LEU A 81 -9.54 -9.93 -27.23
CA LEU A 81 -8.15 -9.93 -27.72
C LEU A 81 -7.65 -8.51 -27.98
N LEU A 82 -8.42 -7.69 -28.73
CA LEU A 82 -8.04 -6.32 -29.02
C LEU A 82 -7.98 -5.48 -27.75
N SER A 83 -8.90 -5.70 -26.81
CA SER A 83 -8.87 -5.03 -25.51
C SER A 83 -7.58 -5.34 -24.76
N LEU A 84 -7.19 -6.63 -24.66
CA LEU A 84 -5.95 -7.06 -24.02
C LEU A 84 -4.69 -6.47 -24.70
N VAL A 85 -4.69 -6.38 -26.04
CA VAL A 85 -3.58 -5.77 -26.79
C VAL A 85 -3.47 -4.28 -26.48
N ILE A 86 -4.58 -3.54 -26.51
CA ILE A 86 -4.59 -2.10 -26.18
C ILE A 86 -4.14 -1.86 -24.72
N GLY A 87 -4.60 -2.69 -23.78
CA GLY A 87 -4.25 -2.58 -22.37
C GLY A 87 -2.94 -3.25 -21.95
N TYR A 88 -2.14 -3.75 -22.89
CA TYR A 88 -0.95 -4.56 -22.60
C TYR A 88 0.05 -3.86 -21.67
N ALA A 89 0.23 -2.55 -21.83
CA ALA A 89 1.10 -1.76 -20.97
C ALA A 89 0.67 -1.81 -19.49
N GLN A 90 -0.63 -1.76 -19.22
CA GLN A 90 -1.17 -1.81 -17.85
C GLN A 90 -1.09 -3.23 -17.28
N ILE A 91 -1.38 -4.25 -18.09
CA ILE A 91 -1.19 -5.66 -17.72
C ILE A 91 0.26 -5.90 -17.27
N ARG A 92 1.23 -5.41 -18.04
CA ARG A 92 2.66 -5.54 -17.69
C ARG A 92 3.01 -4.86 -16.36
N ASN A 93 2.39 -3.73 -16.05
CA ASN A 93 2.62 -3.02 -14.80
C ASN A 93 1.96 -3.71 -13.58
N THR A 94 0.88 -4.45 -13.81
CA THR A 94 0.13 -5.16 -12.75
C THR A 94 0.76 -6.49 -12.37
N TRP A 95 1.28 -7.25 -13.34
CA TRP A 95 1.98 -8.51 -13.06
C TRP A 95 3.49 -8.33 -13.12
N GLY A 96 4.11 -8.30 -11.93
CA GLY A 96 5.55 -8.40 -11.79
C GLY A 96 6.03 -9.83 -12.02
N PHE A 97 6.50 -10.14 -13.23
CA PHE A 97 7.23 -11.39 -13.49
C PHE A 97 8.69 -11.24 -13.04
N THR A 98 8.98 -11.59 -11.79
CA THR A 98 10.35 -11.58 -11.28
C THR A 98 11.09 -12.83 -11.76
N ALA A 99 11.49 -12.86 -13.02
CA ALA A 99 12.41 -13.88 -13.56
C ALA A 99 13.89 -13.58 -13.20
N SER A 100 14.14 -12.57 -12.37
CA SER A 100 15.50 -12.13 -12.04
C SER A 100 15.99 -12.80 -10.76
N SER A 101 17.04 -13.62 -10.88
CA SER A 101 18.00 -13.83 -9.78
C SER A 101 18.33 -12.47 -9.15
N PRO A 102 18.61 -12.38 -7.83
CA PRO A 102 18.90 -11.11 -7.19
C PRO A 102 19.99 -10.39 -7.99
N LYS A 103 19.61 -9.31 -8.68
CA LYS A 103 20.56 -8.52 -9.46
C LYS A 103 21.68 -8.16 -8.50
N SER A 104 22.90 -8.59 -8.83
CA SER A 104 24.11 -8.16 -8.13
C SER A 104 23.99 -6.66 -7.92
N LYS A 105 23.96 -6.21 -6.66
CA LYS A 105 23.83 -4.80 -6.32
C LYS A 105 25.04 -4.10 -6.96
N GLN A 106 24.81 -3.31 -7.99
CA GLN A 106 25.87 -2.53 -8.61
C GLN A 106 26.45 -1.59 -7.55
N LYS A 107 27.78 -1.57 -7.42
CA LYS A 107 28.46 -0.62 -6.55
C LYS A 107 28.66 0.70 -7.32
N PRO A 108 28.44 1.86 -6.68
CA PRO A 108 28.01 2.06 -5.30
C PRO A 108 26.48 2.04 -5.13
N SER A 109 25.97 1.33 -4.11
CA SER A 109 24.53 1.30 -3.79
C SER A 109 24.28 1.87 -2.40
N LEU A 110 23.41 2.89 -2.29
CA LEU A 110 22.90 3.39 -1.02
C LEU A 110 21.77 2.47 -0.52
N ARG A 111 21.88 1.97 0.71
CA ARG A 111 20.84 1.18 1.38
C ARG A 111 20.10 2.06 2.38
N VAL A 112 18.81 2.25 2.12
CA VAL A 112 17.88 2.99 3.00
C VAL A 112 16.90 1.99 3.59
N ALA A 113 16.66 2.05 4.90
CA ALA A 113 15.63 1.29 5.57
C ALA A 113 14.52 2.23 6.06
N HIS A 114 13.27 1.85 5.86
CA HIS A 114 12.10 2.60 6.34
C HIS A 114 11.23 1.69 7.20
N TRP A 115 10.78 2.19 8.36
CA TRP A 115 9.92 1.44 9.24
C TRP A 115 9.11 2.35 10.17
N ASN A 116 7.80 2.14 10.27
CA ASN A 116 7.02 2.57 11.44
C ASN A 116 7.35 1.69 12.64
N VAL A 117 8.07 2.25 13.61
CA VAL A 117 8.61 1.49 14.76
C VAL A 117 7.68 1.44 15.96
N HIS A 118 6.48 2.04 15.88
CA HIS A 118 5.49 2.05 16.95
C HIS A 118 6.09 2.35 18.34
N SER A 119 6.77 3.50 18.46
CA SER A 119 7.46 3.94 19.69
C SER A 119 8.50 2.96 20.25
N LEU A 120 8.98 2.02 19.41
CA LEU A 120 9.90 0.95 19.79
C LEU A 120 9.36 0.02 20.88
N THR A 121 8.03 -0.05 21.09
CA THR A 121 7.46 -0.85 22.19
C THR A 121 6.98 -2.24 21.77
N GLY A 122 6.89 -2.53 20.47
CA GLY A 122 6.22 -3.73 19.97
C GLY A 122 4.73 -3.77 20.35
N ILE A 123 4.11 -4.96 20.35
CA ILE A 123 2.65 -5.15 20.51
C ILE A 123 2.26 -5.48 21.97
N SER A 124 3.24 -5.81 22.83
CA SER A 124 2.94 -6.25 24.20
C SER A 124 2.52 -5.10 25.11
N LYS A 125 1.55 -5.33 25.99
CA LYS A 125 1.21 -4.40 27.09
C LYS A 125 2.17 -4.52 28.28
N ASN A 126 2.93 -5.62 28.40
CA ASN A 126 3.86 -5.87 29.50
C ASN A 126 5.14 -5.00 29.39
N LYS A 127 5.54 -4.36 30.48
CA LYS A 127 6.67 -3.40 30.52
C LYS A 127 8.02 -4.01 30.16
N GLU A 128 8.31 -5.23 30.61
CA GLU A 128 9.57 -5.92 30.31
C GLU A 128 9.64 -6.33 28.85
N ARG A 129 8.53 -6.84 28.31
CA ARG A 129 8.44 -7.18 26.88
C ARG A 129 8.58 -5.96 25.98
N LYS A 130 8.04 -4.79 26.39
CA LYS A 130 8.27 -3.53 25.67
C LYS A 130 9.76 -3.14 25.68
N GLN A 131 10.44 -3.33 26.81
CA GLN A 131 11.87 -3.03 26.90
C GLN A 131 12.72 -3.95 26.03
N LEU A 132 12.36 -5.24 25.95
CA LEU A 132 13.01 -6.19 25.05
C LEU A 132 12.76 -5.82 23.58
N ALA A 133 11.51 -5.53 23.21
CA ALA A 133 11.15 -5.10 21.86
C ALA A 133 11.95 -3.85 21.44
N ARG A 134 12.14 -2.89 22.36
CA ARG A 134 12.92 -1.67 22.12
C ARG A 134 14.35 -1.97 21.66
N THR A 135 15.05 -2.89 22.33
CA THR A 135 16.43 -3.24 21.96
C THR A 135 16.48 -4.16 20.74
N GLU A 136 15.52 -5.08 20.58
CA GLU A 136 15.43 -5.96 19.42
C GLU A 136 15.13 -5.22 18.13
N ILE A 137 14.20 -4.25 18.14
CA ILE A 137 13.90 -3.43 16.97
C ILE A 137 15.13 -2.61 16.55
N ALA A 138 15.80 -1.98 17.52
CA ALA A 138 17.03 -1.23 17.24
C ALA A 138 18.15 -2.13 16.69
N ARG A 139 18.34 -3.32 17.27
CA ARG A 139 19.29 -4.32 16.78
C ARG A 139 18.95 -4.76 15.36
N ALA A 140 17.70 -5.12 15.08
CA ALA A 140 17.25 -5.52 13.75
C ALA A 140 17.51 -4.42 12.70
N LEU A 141 17.21 -3.16 13.03
CA LEU A 141 17.51 -2.01 12.16
C LEU A 141 19.01 -1.86 11.87
N LYS A 142 19.88 -2.08 12.86
CA LYS A 142 21.34 -2.05 12.66
C LYS A 142 21.83 -3.21 11.79
N GLU A 143 21.31 -4.41 12.01
CA GLU A 143 21.64 -5.63 11.25
C GLU A 143 21.24 -5.55 9.77
N THR A 144 20.29 -4.67 9.40
CA THR A 144 19.99 -4.39 7.98
C THR A 144 21.21 -3.88 7.20
N GLY A 145 22.21 -3.31 7.88
CA GLY A 145 23.36 -2.69 7.26
C GLY A 145 23.02 -1.45 6.44
N ALA A 146 21.85 -0.82 6.67
CA ALA A 146 21.47 0.42 6.03
C ALA A 146 22.45 1.55 6.38
N GLN A 147 22.60 2.51 5.45
CA GLN A 147 23.34 3.75 5.68
C GLN A 147 22.42 4.86 6.18
N ILE A 148 21.12 4.78 5.85
CA ILE A 148 20.11 5.74 6.25
C ILE A 148 18.89 4.99 6.80
N LEU A 149 18.39 5.42 7.95
CA LEU A 149 17.14 4.92 8.54
C LEU A 149 16.07 6.01 8.51
N CYS A 150 14.88 5.66 8.03
CA CYS A 150 13.69 6.50 8.01
C CYS A 150 12.65 5.89 8.96
N LEU A 151 12.57 6.37 10.20
CA LEU A 151 11.69 5.78 11.22
C LEU A 151 10.45 6.66 11.44
N GLN A 152 9.26 6.05 11.39
CA GLN A 152 7.97 6.69 11.75
C GLN A 152 7.55 6.26 13.16
N GLU A 153 6.67 7.04 13.79
CA GLU A 153 6.25 6.86 15.20
C GLU A 153 7.44 6.70 16.17
N PHE A 154 8.53 7.40 15.91
CA PHE A 154 9.67 7.44 16.82
C PHE A 154 9.37 8.38 17.98
N ASN A 155 9.81 8.03 19.19
CA ASN A 155 9.72 8.90 20.35
C ASN A 155 10.99 8.88 21.17
N HIS A 156 11.23 9.92 21.97
CA HIS A 156 12.41 10.03 22.83
C HIS A 156 12.12 10.92 24.04
N ARG A 157 12.76 10.61 25.18
CA ARG A 157 12.79 11.45 26.39
C ARG A 157 14.21 12.01 26.62
N TYR A 158 14.35 13.32 26.74
CA TYR A 158 15.65 14.02 26.75
C TYR A 158 16.34 14.05 28.13
N ASN A 159 15.59 14.23 29.22
CA ASN A 159 16.12 14.38 30.58
C ASN A 159 16.27 13.06 31.33
N GLU A 160 16.33 11.95 30.60
CA GLU A 160 16.62 10.62 31.16
C GLU A 160 17.68 9.86 30.33
N PRO A 161 18.89 10.41 30.12
CA PRO A 161 19.94 9.71 29.36
C PRO A 161 20.26 8.34 29.97
N GLY A 162 20.39 7.31 29.13
CA GLY A 162 20.65 5.94 29.60
C GLY A 162 19.45 5.24 30.26
N SER A 163 18.29 5.90 30.37
CA SER A 163 17.06 5.25 30.85
C SER A 163 16.43 4.37 29.79
N ARG A 164 15.42 3.59 30.21
CA ARG A 164 14.58 2.78 29.31
C ARG A 164 13.82 3.61 28.26
N ALA A 165 13.84 4.95 28.36
CA ALA A 165 13.20 5.87 27.42
C ALA A 165 14.17 6.63 26.50
N ASP A 166 15.48 6.43 26.63
CA ASP A 166 16.49 7.02 25.75
C ASP A 166 16.57 6.27 24.41
N ASN A 167 15.60 6.52 23.53
CA ASN A 167 15.58 5.85 22.22
C ASN A 167 16.61 6.42 21.23
N LEU A 168 17.07 7.65 21.42
CA LEU A 168 18.05 8.27 20.53
C LEU A 168 19.43 7.62 20.71
N GLY A 169 19.83 7.39 21.97
CA GLY A 169 21.08 6.72 22.33
C GLY A 169 21.21 5.29 21.79
N LEU A 170 20.11 4.64 21.39
CA LEU A 170 20.16 3.32 20.75
C LEU A 170 20.76 3.35 19.35
N PHE A 171 20.79 4.50 18.67
CA PHE A 171 21.17 4.60 17.26
C PHE A 171 22.40 5.48 17.04
N THR A 172 22.70 6.42 17.92
CA THR A 172 23.74 7.45 17.72
C THR A 172 25.16 6.89 17.65
N ASP A 173 25.41 5.71 18.23
CA ASP A 173 26.67 4.97 18.11
C ASP A 173 26.96 4.53 16.66
N THR A 174 25.91 4.18 15.92
CA THR A 174 25.98 3.64 14.55
C THR A 174 25.64 4.70 13.50
N TYR A 175 24.77 5.64 13.85
CA TYR A 175 24.26 6.70 12.99
C TYR A 175 24.42 8.06 13.70
N PRO A 176 25.61 8.67 13.62
CA PRO A 176 25.93 9.88 14.39
C PRO A 176 25.15 11.12 13.92
N TYR A 177 24.61 11.13 12.71
CA TYR A 177 23.86 12.26 12.15
C TYR A 177 22.37 11.93 12.13
N TYR A 178 21.52 12.85 12.58
CA TYR A 178 20.07 12.66 12.52
C TYR A 178 19.29 13.97 12.42
N HIS A 179 18.04 13.88 11.93
CA HIS A 179 17.06 14.96 11.97
C HIS A 179 15.72 14.41 12.47
N PHE A 180 15.19 15.00 13.55
CA PHE A 180 13.97 14.54 14.22
C PHE A 180 12.85 15.58 14.08
N SER A 181 11.68 15.17 13.59
CA SER A 181 10.56 16.07 13.33
C SER A 181 9.97 16.67 14.61
N LYS A 182 9.95 15.93 15.72
CA LYS A 182 9.32 16.34 16.99
C LYS A 182 7.92 16.91 16.77
N ASP A 183 7.09 16.23 15.99
CA ASP A 183 5.73 16.69 15.65
C ASP A 183 4.84 16.86 16.87
N PHE A 184 5.04 16.03 17.90
CA PHE A 184 4.33 16.13 19.16
C PHE A 184 5.32 16.24 20.32
N THR A 185 5.23 17.32 21.08
CA THR A 185 6.04 17.53 22.29
C THR A 185 5.16 17.57 23.53
N ARG A 186 5.62 16.94 24.63
CA ARG A 186 4.95 16.93 25.95
C ARG A 186 5.98 17.16 27.05
N ASP A 187 5.51 17.26 28.29
CA ASP A 187 6.36 17.37 29.48
C ASP A 187 7.36 18.52 29.37
N SER A 188 6.89 19.72 28.97
CA SER A 188 7.72 20.91 28.72
C SER A 188 8.89 20.67 27.75
N GLY A 189 8.69 19.79 26.75
CA GLY A 189 9.70 19.45 25.76
C GLY A 189 10.59 18.26 26.13
N ASN A 190 10.41 17.67 27.32
CA ASN A 190 11.15 16.47 27.72
C ASN A 190 10.77 15.26 26.86
N TYR A 191 9.52 15.16 26.40
CA TYR A 191 9.08 14.10 25.50
C TYR A 191 8.83 14.68 24.09
N ALA A 192 9.32 13.99 23.07
CA ALA A 192 9.00 14.27 21.68
C ALA A 192 8.66 12.97 20.91
N SER A 193 7.72 13.06 19.97
CA SER A 193 7.43 11.99 19.01
C SER A 193 7.19 12.51 17.59
N GLY A 194 7.45 11.67 16.58
CA GLY A 194 7.28 11.98 15.16
C GLY A 194 8.14 11.08 14.27
N CYS A 195 8.53 11.57 13.09
CA CYS A 195 9.48 10.90 12.20
C CYS A 195 10.93 11.30 12.50
N ILE A 196 11.87 10.37 12.36
CA ILE A 196 13.31 10.64 12.47
C ILE A 196 14.06 10.03 11.28
N LEU A 197 15.05 10.78 10.79
CA LEU A 197 16.02 10.35 9.78
C LEU A 197 17.37 10.18 10.47
N PHE A 198 17.95 8.99 10.43
CA PHE A 198 19.32 8.71 10.89
C PHE A 198 20.22 8.46 9.69
N SER A 199 21.49 8.89 9.77
CA SER A 199 22.48 8.75 8.70
C SER A 199 23.85 8.40 9.26
N LYS A 200 24.56 7.51 8.56
CA LYS A 200 26.00 7.24 8.78
C LYS A 200 26.89 8.35 8.20
N TYR A 201 26.37 9.13 7.27
CA TYR A 201 27.09 10.16 6.54
C TYR A 201 26.62 11.57 6.96
N PRO A 202 27.47 12.61 6.81
CA PRO A 202 27.13 13.97 7.21
C PRO A 202 25.85 14.49 6.55
N ILE A 203 25.01 15.14 7.35
CA ILE A 203 23.82 15.85 6.87
C ILE A 203 24.23 17.29 6.56
N LEU A 204 24.16 17.68 5.29
CA LEU A 204 24.48 19.02 4.80
C LEU A 204 23.34 20.02 5.05
N ALA A 205 22.10 19.56 4.89
CA ALA A 205 20.91 20.34 5.14
C ALA A 205 19.78 19.44 5.65
N SER A 206 18.86 20.01 6.40
CA SER A 206 17.67 19.30 6.84
C SER A 206 16.49 20.26 6.92
N GLY A 207 15.28 19.72 6.84
CA GLY A 207 14.10 20.55 6.95
C GLY A 207 12.85 19.76 7.30
N LYS A 208 11.84 20.52 7.73
CA LYS A 208 10.55 20.03 8.17
C LYS A 208 9.45 20.85 7.49
N ILE A 209 8.50 20.16 6.86
CA ILE A 209 7.33 20.73 6.23
C ILE A 209 6.11 20.17 6.95
N PRO A 210 5.49 20.93 7.87
CA PRO A 210 4.30 20.46 8.58
C PRO A 210 3.10 20.37 7.63
N PHE A 211 2.26 19.36 7.84
CA PHE A 211 0.95 19.32 7.17
C PHE A 211 0.03 20.43 7.70
N ARG A 212 -1.02 20.72 6.95
CA ARG A 212 -2.07 21.64 7.40
C ARG A 212 -3.10 20.88 8.24
N GLY A 213 -3.62 21.51 9.29
CA GLY A 213 -4.72 20.96 10.10
C GLY A 213 -4.38 20.80 11.58
N LYS A 214 -5.25 20.10 12.31
CA LYS A 214 -5.07 19.82 13.74
C LYS A 214 -4.10 18.65 13.93
N ASN A 215 -3.16 18.78 14.87
CA ASN A 215 -2.13 17.79 15.17
C ASN A 215 -1.31 17.41 13.92
N PRO A 216 -0.69 18.40 13.24
CA PRO A 216 -0.01 18.13 11.99
C PRO A 216 1.27 17.34 12.24
N GLU A 217 1.30 16.14 11.68
CA GLU A 217 2.57 15.47 11.38
C GLU A 217 3.33 16.27 10.32
N SER A 218 4.51 15.81 9.92
CA SER A 218 5.31 16.50 8.91
C SER A 218 6.02 15.56 7.96
N VAL A 219 6.33 16.12 6.78
CA VAL A 219 7.39 15.60 5.94
C VAL A 219 8.70 16.20 6.46
N ILE A 220 9.70 15.35 6.74
CA ILE A 220 11.06 15.80 7.00
C ILE A 220 12.00 15.33 5.90
N PHE A 221 13.10 16.06 5.72
CA PHE A 221 14.15 15.69 4.78
C PHE A 221 15.54 15.94 5.34
N ILE A 222 16.50 15.18 4.81
CA ILE A 222 17.94 15.40 4.99
C ILE A 222 18.65 15.35 3.64
N ASP A 223 19.62 16.23 3.45
CA ASP A 223 20.58 16.19 2.35
C ASP A 223 21.86 15.57 2.89
N VAL A 224 22.29 14.47 2.29
CA VAL A 224 23.38 13.64 2.79
C VAL A 224 24.52 13.62 1.79
N LEU A 225 25.73 13.94 2.24
CA LEU A 225 26.95 13.84 1.45
C LEU A 225 27.40 12.37 1.38
N LEU A 226 27.39 11.78 0.19
CA LEU A 226 27.85 10.41 -0.03
C LEU A 226 29.38 10.34 -0.10
N PRO A 227 29.99 9.17 0.19
CA PRO A 227 31.44 8.99 0.09
C PRO A 227 32.02 9.26 -1.31
N GLN A 228 31.20 9.20 -2.37
CA GLN A 228 31.65 9.51 -3.74
C GLN A 228 31.67 11.03 -4.03
N GLY A 229 31.23 11.86 -3.09
CA GLY A 229 31.16 13.33 -3.24
C GLY A 229 29.81 13.86 -3.73
N ASP A 230 28.88 13.01 -4.15
CA ASP A 230 27.53 13.41 -4.56
C ASP A 230 26.59 13.59 -3.36
N THR A 231 25.51 14.33 -3.53
CA THR A 231 24.51 14.60 -2.48
C THR A 231 23.15 14.01 -2.84
N VAL A 232 22.53 13.30 -1.90
CA VAL A 232 21.17 12.78 -2.04
C VAL A 232 20.25 13.39 -0.99
N ARG A 233 19.06 13.80 -1.41
CA ARG A 233 17.97 14.20 -0.50
C ARG A 233 17.07 13.02 -0.19
N ILE A 234 16.85 12.77 1.09
CA ILE A 234 15.96 11.70 1.58
C ILE A 234 14.79 12.35 2.29
N HIS A 235 13.58 11.97 1.89
CA HIS A 235 12.35 12.37 2.54
C HIS A 235 11.76 11.20 3.35
N THR A 236 11.17 11.50 4.49
CA THR A 236 10.25 10.60 5.18
C THR A 236 9.09 11.39 5.76
N THR A 237 7.95 10.72 5.90
CA THR A 237 6.74 11.31 6.48
C THR A 237 5.91 10.20 7.11
N HIS A 238 5.06 10.54 8.06
CA HIS A 238 3.91 9.73 8.47
C HIS A 238 2.66 10.51 8.07
N MET A 239 1.70 9.86 7.41
CA MET A 239 0.44 10.48 7.03
C MET A 239 -0.63 10.09 8.02
N GLN A 240 -1.57 11.01 8.25
CA GLN A 240 -2.67 10.78 9.18
C GLN A 240 -3.49 9.54 8.77
N SER A 241 -3.72 8.64 9.72
CA SER A 241 -4.63 7.50 9.50
C SER A 241 -6.06 7.98 9.20
N PHE A 242 -6.89 7.07 8.67
CA PHE A 242 -8.29 7.31 8.27
C PHE A 242 -9.21 7.75 9.42
N LYS A 243 -8.73 7.81 10.68
CA LYS A 243 -9.48 8.24 11.88
C LYS A 243 -10.84 7.54 12.04
N PHE A 244 -10.92 6.25 11.69
CA PHE A 244 -12.10 5.45 12.01
C PHE A 244 -12.38 5.55 13.51
N ALA A 245 -13.60 5.99 13.84
CA ALA A 245 -14.10 6.03 15.20
C ALA A 245 -14.46 4.61 15.65
N GLU A 246 -14.54 4.40 16.96
CA GLU A 246 -14.99 3.12 17.54
C GLU A 246 -16.34 2.68 16.98
N ARG A 247 -17.24 3.64 16.72
CA ARG A 247 -18.52 3.39 16.05
C ARG A 247 -18.37 2.84 14.63
N ASP A 248 -17.40 3.31 13.86
CA ASP A 248 -17.15 2.81 12.50
C ASP A 248 -16.70 1.35 12.53
N TYR A 249 -15.89 0.96 13.53
CA TYR A 249 -15.50 -0.43 13.73
C TYR A 249 -16.68 -1.31 14.15
N VAL A 250 -17.53 -0.83 15.06
CA VAL A 250 -18.76 -1.52 15.47
C VAL A 250 -19.70 -1.70 14.28
N ASP A 251 -19.83 -0.69 13.42
CA ASP A 251 -20.69 -0.76 12.23
C ASP A 251 -20.10 -1.73 11.19
N ILE A 252 -18.77 -1.79 11.03
CA ILE A 252 -18.09 -2.81 10.21
C ILE A 252 -18.30 -4.23 10.77
N GLU A 253 -18.21 -4.43 12.08
CA GLU A 253 -18.48 -5.73 12.71
C GLU A 253 -19.94 -6.16 12.54
N LYS A 254 -20.88 -5.23 12.70
CA LYS A 254 -22.30 -5.50 12.42
C LYS A 254 -22.51 -5.91 10.97
N ILE A 255 -21.89 -5.22 10.00
CA ILE A 255 -22.01 -5.58 8.58
C ILE A 255 -21.49 -7.00 8.33
N LYS A 256 -20.35 -7.39 8.94
CA LYS A 256 -19.85 -8.77 8.86
C LYS A 256 -20.83 -9.79 9.42
N LEU A 257 -21.33 -9.56 10.64
CA LEU A 257 -22.31 -10.44 11.28
C LEU A 257 -23.58 -10.59 10.44
N THR A 258 -24.05 -9.49 9.85
CA THR A 258 -25.25 -9.51 9.00
C THR A 258 -24.99 -10.27 7.69
N ALA A 259 -23.80 -10.12 7.09
CA ALA A 259 -23.41 -10.86 5.90
C ALA A 259 -23.30 -12.38 6.17
N ASP A 260 -22.72 -12.76 7.31
CA ASP A 260 -22.59 -14.16 7.72
C ASP A 260 -23.95 -14.80 8.05
N LEU A 261 -24.87 -14.04 8.65
CA LEU A 261 -26.25 -14.48 8.90
C LEU A 261 -27.03 -14.68 7.60
N VAL A 262 -26.88 -13.78 6.64
CA VAL A 262 -27.54 -13.89 5.32
C VAL A 262 -26.98 -15.08 4.52
N ASP A 263 -25.67 -15.34 4.57
CA ASP A 263 -25.04 -16.49 3.92
C ASP A 263 -25.43 -17.83 4.59
N GLY A 264 -25.61 -17.82 5.92
CA GLY A 264 -26.12 -18.97 6.68
C GLY A 264 -27.57 -19.31 6.36
N LEU A 265 -28.45 -18.31 6.29
CA LEU A 265 -29.86 -18.50 5.95
C LEU A 265 -30.05 -18.98 4.50
N THR A 266 -29.28 -18.45 3.56
CA THR A 266 -29.33 -18.90 2.15
C THR A 266 -28.77 -20.31 1.92
N LYS A 267 -27.91 -20.82 2.82
CA LYS A 267 -27.48 -22.22 2.80
C LYS A 267 -28.53 -23.17 3.38
N LEU A 268 -29.26 -22.76 4.41
CA LEU A 268 -30.34 -23.54 5.00
C LEU A 268 -31.53 -23.70 4.03
N ASP A 269 -31.86 -22.64 3.29
CA ASP A 269 -32.95 -22.64 2.30
C ASP A 269 -32.67 -23.52 1.06
N LYS A 270 -31.39 -23.89 0.83
CA LYS A 270 -30.97 -24.82 -0.23
C LYS A 270 -30.92 -26.28 0.21
N LEU A 271 -31.10 -26.55 1.50
CA LEU A 271 -31.09 -27.88 2.10
C LEU A 271 -32.50 -28.41 2.40
N GLN A 272 -33.54 -27.64 2.09
CA GLN A 272 -34.95 -28.04 2.09
C GLN A 272 -35.45 -28.29 0.66
#